data_AF-A0A9P4Y9S1-F1
#
_entry.id   AF-A0A9P4Y9S1-F1
#
_cell.length_a   1.000
_cell.length_b   1.000
_cell.length_c   1.000
_cell.angle_alpha   90.00
_cell.angle_beta   90.00
_cell.angle_gamma   90.00
#
_symmetry.space_group_name_H-M   'P 1'
#
loop_
_entity.id
_entity.type
_entity.pdbx_description
1 polymer ?
#
loop_
_entity_poly.entity_id
_entity_poly.type
_entity_poly.pdbx_seq_one_letter_code
_entity_poly.pdbx_strand_id
1 'polypeptide(L)'
;YFCGLHLSSYDDIRGPQGLMRCLIARLLMELDTSGGPSPNLGFVDVPYLEALQRRDITYLCHLFSSIMVQFAPGTTIYCMIDGITWYERSNMLEDLLHITQSLYRLVDGRYSRCRLKVLITSPFRPGQLASGIPAHQQ
;
A
#
# COMPACT_ATOMS: atom_id res chain seq x y z
N TYR A 1 -7.67 5.51 2.77
CA TYR A 1 -8.10 4.33 3.55
C TYR A 1 -8.11 4.74 5.01
N PHE A 2 -9.18 4.43 5.76
CA PHE A 2 -9.35 4.86 7.16
C PHE A 2 -9.15 3.67 8.09
N CYS A 3 -7.96 3.55 8.69
CA CYS A 3 -7.58 2.39 9.50
C CYS A 3 -8.53 2.14 10.67
N GLY A 4 -9.04 3.20 11.32
CA GLY A 4 -9.97 3.09 12.44
C GLY A 4 -11.31 2.42 12.10
N LEU A 5 -11.72 2.41 10.82
CA LEU A 5 -12.95 1.75 10.37
C LEU A 5 -12.80 0.25 10.17
N HIS A 6 -11.56 -0.27 10.15
CA HIS A 6 -11.23 -1.63 9.74
C HIS A 6 -10.56 -2.43 10.88
N LEU A 7 -11.12 -2.30 12.09
CA LEU A 7 -10.63 -2.97 13.31
C LEU A 7 -11.44 -4.21 13.71
N SER A 8 -12.63 -4.39 13.12
CA SER A 8 -13.51 -5.51 13.45
C SER A 8 -12.88 -6.84 13.08
N SER A 9 -13.07 -7.86 13.94
CA SER A 9 -12.60 -9.21 13.64
C SER A 9 -13.33 -9.88 12.47
N TYR A 10 -14.53 -9.38 12.15
CA TYR A 10 -15.36 -9.86 11.05
C TYR A 10 -15.13 -9.10 9.74
N ASP A 11 -14.26 -8.11 9.75
CA ASP A 11 -13.94 -7.33 8.56
C ASP A 11 -12.85 -8.04 7.73
N ASP A 12 -13.20 -8.42 6.50
CA ASP A 12 -12.30 -9.07 5.55
C ASP A 12 -11.16 -8.18 5.08
N ILE A 13 -11.30 -6.86 5.22
CA ILE A 13 -10.30 -5.84 4.90
C ILE A 13 -9.70 -5.20 6.16
N ARG A 14 -9.71 -5.93 7.29
CA ARG A 14 -9.03 -5.49 8.52
C ARG A 14 -7.51 -5.45 8.40
N GLY A 15 -6.91 -4.53 9.15
CA GLY A 15 -5.46 -4.49 9.39
C GLY A 15 -4.60 -4.10 8.19
N PRO A 16 -3.27 -4.27 8.32
CA PRO A 16 -2.29 -3.89 7.29
C PRO A 16 -2.49 -4.58 5.93
N GLN A 17 -2.81 -5.89 5.92
CA GLN A 17 -3.09 -6.62 4.68
C GLN A 17 -4.34 -6.06 3.98
N GLY A 18 -5.39 -5.76 4.76
CA GLY A 18 -6.63 -5.15 4.26
C GLY A 18 -6.40 -3.77 3.65
N LEU A 19 -5.59 -2.94 4.30
CA LEU A 19 -5.13 -1.65 3.77
C LEU A 19 -4.53 -1.82 2.37
N MET A 20 -3.54 -2.71 2.20
CA MET A 20 -2.89 -2.90 0.90
C MET A 20 -3.86 -3.41 -0.17
N ARG A 21 -4.73 -4.36 0.19
CA ARG A 21 -5.76 -4.87 -0.72
C ARG A 21 -6.70 -3.76 -1.19
N CYS A 22 -7.13 -2.87 -0.30
CA CYS A 22 -7.95 -1.72 -0.67
C CYS A 22 -7.22 -0.74 -1.57
N LEU A 23 -5.94 -0.45 -1.31
CA LEU A 23 -5.13 0.41 -2.16
C LEU A 23 -4.94 -0.20 -3.56
N ILE A 24 -4.62 -1.49 -3.65
CA ILE A 24 -4.50 -2.22 -4.93
C ILE A 24 -5.82 -2.18 -5.70
N ALA A 25 -6.94 -2.48 -5.03
CA ALA A 25 -8.26 -2.46 -5.67
C ALA A 25 -8.58 -1.07 -6.25
N ARG A 26 -8.26 0.00 -5.52
CA ARG A 26 -8.44 1.39 -6.02
C ARG A 26 -7.60 1.65 -7.26
N LEU A 27 -6.34 1.22 -7.30
CA LEU A 27 -5.47 1.39 -8.48
C LEU A 27 -5.97 0.59 -9.69
N LEU A 28 -6.41 -0.65 -9.49
CA LEU A 28 -6.96 -1.49 -10.54
C LEU A 28 -8.22 -0.87 -11.15
N MET A 29 -9.14 -0.38 -10.30
CA MET A 29 -10.34 0.33 -10.75
C MET A 29 -10.00 1.60 -11.54
N GLU A 30 -9.01 2.37 -11.10
CA GLU A 30 -8.61 3.59 -11.80
C GLU A 30 -8.05 3.27 -13.19
N LEU A 31 -7.17 2.26 -13.30
CA LEU A 31 -6.64 1.83 -14.61
C LEU A 31 -7.75 1.37 -15.55
N ASP A 32 -8.70 0.58 -15.04
CA ASP A 32 -9.83 0.07 -15.82
C ASP A 32 -10.78 1.19 -16.31
N THR A 33 -11.06 2.16 -15.45
CA THR A 33 -12.00 3.26 -15.76
C THR A 33 -11.39 4.43 -16.55
N SER A 34 -10.07 4.60 -16.50
CA SER A 34 -9.36 5.70 -17.16
C SER A 34 -9.29 5.62 -18.70
N GLY A 35 -9.92 4.61 -19.31
CA GLY A 35 -9.89 4.37 -20.76
C GLY A 35 -8.52 3.92 -21.28
N GLY A 36 -7.60 3.57 -20.37
CA GLY A 36 -6.32 2.97 -20.68
C GLY A 36 -6.43 1.47 -21.02
N PRO A 37 -5.30 0.83 -21.33
CA PRO A 37 -5.27 -0.63 -21.47
C PRO A 37 -5.63 -1.29 -20.13
N SER A 38 -6.32 -2.43 -20.20
CA SER A 38 -6.62 -3.23 -19.02
C SER A 38 -5.34 -3.52 -18.21
N PRO A 39 -5.41 -3.58 -16.86
CA PRO A 39 -4.25 -3.86 -16.03
C PRO A 39 -3.54 -5.14 -16.47
N ASN A 40 -2.25 -5.05 -16.75
CA ASN A 40 -1.44 -6.21 -17.07
C ASN A 40 -1.08 -6.95 -15.78
N LEU A 41 -1.63 -8.16 -15.62
CA LEU A 41 -1.37 -9.07 -14.50
C LEU A 41 -0.56 -10.30 -14.92
N GLY A 42 0.12 -10.28 -16.09
CA GLY A 42 0.85 -11.42 -16.62
C GLY A 42 2.04 -11.89 -15.77
N PHE A 43 2.45 -11.10 -14.78
CA PHE A 43 3.47 -11.48 -13.78
C PHE A 43 2.90 -12.28 -12.60
N VAL A 44 1.58 -12.40 -12.49
CA VAL A 44 0.90 -13.15 -11.43
C VAL A 44 0.74 -14.60 -11.88
N ASP A 45 1.69 -15.45 -11.48
CA ASP A 45 1.60 -16.90 -11.66
C ASP A 45 0.82 -17.59 -10.52
N VAL A 46 0.72 -18.92 -10.58
CA VAL A 46 -0.03 -19.70 -9.58
C VAL A 46 0.54 -19.53 -8.15
N PRO A 47 1.87 -19.68 -7.91
CA PRO A 47 2.45 -19.39 -6.59
C PRO A 47 2.17 -17.96 -6.10
N TYR A 48 2.24 -16.96 -6.99
CA TYR A 48 1.93 -15.57 -6.66
C TYR A 48 0.46 -15.44 -6.22
N LEU A 49 -0.47 -16.05 -6.96
CA LEU A 49 -1.89 -16.01 -6.64
C LEU A 49 -2.17 -16.68 -5.28
N GLU A 50 -1.53 -17.80 -4.98
CA GLU A 50 -1.65 -18.46 -3.67
C GLU A 50 -1.13 -17.56 -2.53
N ALA A 51 -0.02 -16.85 -2.73
CA ALA A 51 0.50 -15.90 -1.76
C ALA A 51 -0.48 -14.74 -1.51
N LEU A 52 -1.12 -14.22 -2.56
CA LEU A 52 -2.18 -13.21 -2.44
C LEU A 52 -3.39 -13.74 -1.67
N GLN A 53 -3.81 -14.99 -1.91
CA GLN A 53 -4.91 -15.63 -1.17
C GLN A 53 -4.59 -15.78 0.33
N ARG A 54 -3.33 -16.07 0.65
CA ARG A 54 -2.82 -16.12 2.03
C ARG A 54 -2.58 -14.73 2.64
N ARG A 55 -2.88 -13.66 1.89
CA ARG A 55 -2.71 -12.25 2.29
C ARG A 55 -1.25 -11.92 2.65
N ASP A 56 -0.30 -12.52 1.95
CA ASP A 56 1.13 -12.27 2.16
C ASP A 56 1.47 -10.80 1.85
N ILE A 57 2.06 -10.10 2.83
CA ILE A 57 2.29 -8.67 2.75
C ILE A 57 3.35 -8.30 1.71
N THR A 58 4.34 -9.16 1.50
CA THR A 58 5.42 -8.94 0.54
C THR A 58 4.85 -8.96 -0.88
N TYR A 59 4.02 -9.96 -1.17
CA TYR A 59 3.35 -10.08 -2.46
C TYR A 59 2.32 -8.96 -2.68
N LEU A 60 1.60 -8.53 -1.64
CA LEU A 60 0.71 -7.36 -1.74
C LEU A 60 1.49 -6.07 -2.04
N CYS A 61 2.63 -5.82 -1.38
CA CYS A 61 3.46 -4.65 -1.65
C CYS A 61 4.07 -4.69 -3.07
N HIS A 62 4.53 -5.87 -3.49
CA HIS A 62 5.00 -6.07 -4.86
C HIS A 62 3.90 -5.80 -5.88
N LEU A 63 2.70 -6.37 -5.70
CA LEU A 63 1.56 -6.15 -6.60
C LEU A 63 1.23 -4.67 -6.70
N PHE A 64 1.13 -3.96 -5.58
CA PHE A 64 0.90 -2.51 -5.58
C PHE A 64 1.94 -1.76 -6.42
N SER A 65 3.23 -2.05 -6.25
CA SER A 65 4.29 -1.43 -7.04
C SER A 65 4.21 -1.78 -8.53
N SER A 66 3.88 -3.03 -8.87
CA SER A 66 3.75 -3.50 -10.25
C SER A 66 2.54 -2.90 -10.97
N ILE A 67 1.46 -2.57 -10.26
CA ILE A 67 0.31 -1.85 -10.83
C ILE A 67 0.64 -0.37 -11.02
N MET A 68 1.30 0.25 -10.04
CA MET A 68 1.67 1.67 -10.11
C MET A 68 2.47 2.04 -11.36
N VAL A 69 3.43 1.20 -11.76
CA VAL A 69 4.28 1.49 -12.94
C VAL A 69 3.54 1.42 -14.27
N GLN A 70 2.29 0.95 -14.29
CA GLN A 70 1.46 0.84 -15.50
C GLN A 70 0.71 2.14 -15.82
N PHE A 71 0.64 3.08 -14.89
CA PHE A 71 0.02 4.38 -15.13
C PHE A 71 0.81 5.20 -16.17
N ALA A 72 0.10 6.10 -16.85
CA ALA A 72 0.70 6.96 -17.87
C ALA A 72 1.84 7.82 -17.28
N PRO A 73 2.92 8.09 -18.05
CA PRO A 73 4.00 8.96 -17.59
C PRO A 73 3.50 10.31 -17.06
N GLY A 74 4.04 10.75 -15.93
CA GLY A 74 3.67 12.01 -15.30
C GLY A 74 2.43 11.94 -14.39
N THR A 75 1.69 10.82 -14.38
CA THR A 75 0.58 10.58 -13.45
C THR A 75 1.05 10.78 -12.01
N THR A 76 0.28 11.48 -11.18
CA THR A 76 0.56 11.64 -9.76
C THR A 76 -0.51 10.91 -8.95
N ILE A 77 -0.10 9.92 -8.17
CA ILE A 77 -0.97 9.11 -7.33
C ILE A 77 -0.86 9.63 -5.90
N TYR A 78 -2.01 9.96 -5.31
CA TYR A 78 -2.12 10.38 -3.92
C TYR A 78 -2.62 9.21 -3.07
N CYS A 79 -1.76 8.69 -2.20
CA CYS A 79 -2.10 7.66 -1.24
C CYS A 79 -2.37 8.31 0.12
N MET A 80 -3.62 8.29 0.56
CA MET A 80 -4.02 8.80 1.87
C MET A 80 -4.35 7.64 2.81
N ILE A 81 -3.57 7.51 3.88
CA ILE A 81 -3.76 6.51 4.92
C ILE A 81 -4.08 7.25 6.22
N ASP A 82 -5.31 7.10 6.69
CA ASP A 82 -5.80 7.82 7.85
C ASP A 82 -5.81 6.94 9.10
N GLY A 83 -5.20 7.43 10.17
CA GLY A 83 -5.14 6.81 11.48
C GLY A 83 -4.27 5.56 11.58
N ILE A 84 -3.06 5.61 11.01
CA ILE A 84 -2.15 4.45 10.93
C ILE A 84 -1.83 3.80 12.28
N THR A 85 -1.81 4.58 13.37
CA THR A 85 -1.48 4.10 14.71
C THR A 85 -2.46 3.09 15.27
N TRP A 86 -3.66 2.97 14.69
CA TRP A 86 -4.57 1.88 15.04
C TRP A 86 -3.98 0.48 14.77
N TYR A 87 -2.99 0.41 13.86
CA TYR A 87 -2.27 -0.82 13.49
C TYR A 87 -0.90 -0.96 14.18
N GLU A 88 -0.50 -0.04 15.06
CA GLU A 88 0.71 -0.19 15.90
C GLU A 88 0.45 -1.20 17.05
N ARG A 89 0.18 -2.45 16.69
CA ARG A 89 -0.03 -3.58 17.61
C ARG A 89 1.03 -4.63 17.32
N SER A 90 1.47 -5.37 18.35
CA SER A 90 2.57 -6.35 18.21
C SER A 90 2.35 -7.36 17.09
N ASN A 91 1.11 -7.77 16.83
CA ASN A 91 0.74 -8.73 15.78
C ASN A 91 0.54 -8.10 14.38
N MET A 92 0.64 -6.79 14.23
CA MET A 92 0.43 -6.05 12.97
C MET A 92 1.64 -5.18 12.60
N LEU A 93 2.53 -4.94 13.56
CA LEU A 93 3.63 -4.00 13.43
C LEU A 93 4.61 -4.40 12.32
N GLU A 94 4.94 -5.69 12.20
CA GLU A 94 5.87 -6.17 11.17
C GLU A 94 5.34 -5.87 9.77
N ASP A 95 4.09 -6.23 9.49
CA ASP A 95 3.42 -5.92 8.23
C ASP A 95 3.34 -4.41 7.97
N LEU A 96 3.02 -3.64 9.01
CA LEU A 96 2.93 -2.19 8.94
C LEU A 96 4.28 -1.54 8.57
N LEU A 97 5.37 -2.01 9.19
CA LEU A 97 6.73 -1.57 8.87
C LEU A 97 7.11 -1.97 7.44
N HIS A 98 6.73 -3.17 7.00
CA HIS A 98 6.98 -3.62 5.63
C HIS A 98 6.25 -2.75 4.59
N ILE A 99 4.98 -2.40 4.85
CA ILE A 99 4.20 -1.50 3.99
C ILE A 99 4.86 -0.13 3.93
N THR A 100 5.18 0.46 5.08
CA THR A 100 5.73 1.82 5.12
C THR A 100 7.10 1.90 4.47
N GLN A 101 7.96 0.91 4.66
CA GLN A 101 9.24 0.81 3.96
C GLN A 101 9.06 0.63 2.45
N SER A 102 8.07 -0.13 2.01
CA SER A 102 7.75 -0.31 0.59
C SER A 102 7.21 0.97 -0.05
N LEU A 103 6.32 1.69 0.64
CA LEU A 103 5.82 2.99 0.20
C LEU A 103 6.95 4.04 0.15
N TYR A 104 7.84 4.06 1.15
CA TYR A 104 9.00 4.95 1.17
C TYR A 104 9.90 4.73 -0.06
N ARG A 105 10.22 3.47 -0.39
CA ARG A 105 11.01 3.14 -1.59
C ARG A 105 10.36 3.62 -2.89
N LEU A 106 9.03 3.57 -2.97
CA LEU A 106 8.28 4.06 -4.13
C LEU A 106 8.26 5.60 -4.21
N VAL A 107 8.25 6.29 -3.07
CA VAL A 107 8.35 7.76 -3.01
C VAL A 107 9.75 8.24 -3.38
N ASP A 108 10.79 7.58 -2.85
CA ASP A 108 12.20 7.93 -3.12
C ASP A 108 12.65 7.56 -4.54
N GLY A 109 11.99 6.58 -5.16
CA GLY A 109 12.33 6.06 -6.48
C GLY A 109 12.45 7.13 -7.57
N ARG A 110 13.68 7.58 -7.83
CA ARG A 110 14.06 8.65 -8.79
C ARG A 110 13.76 8.33 -10.26
N TYR A 111 13.25 7.15 -10.57
CA TYR A 111 13.02 6.66 -11.94
C TYR A 111 11.63 6.02 -12.14
N SER A 112 10.63 6.48 -11.41
CA SER A 112 9.24 6.02 -11.59
C SER A 112 8.53 6.82 -12.70
N ARG A 113 7.80 6.12 -13.58
CA ARG A 113 6.96 6.76 -14.64
C ARG A 113 5.84 7.60 -14.01
N CYS A 114 5.38 7.22 -12.82
CA CYS A 114 4.36 7.91 -12.04
C CYS A 114 4.94 8.42 -10.71
N ARG A 115 4.43 9.54 -10.20
CA ARG A 115 4.83 10.09 -8.90
C ARG A 115 3.89 9.59 -7.80
N LEU A 116 4.44 9.00 -6.74
CA LEU A 116 3.67 8.67 -5.54
C LEU A 116 3.79 9.79 -4.49
N LYS A 117 2.66 10.22 -3.95
CA LYS A 117 2.61 11.09 -2.77
C LYS A 117 1.84 10.37 -1.68
N VAL A 118 2.47 10.16 -0.53
CA VAL A 118 1.86 9.46 0.61
C VAL A 118 1.59 10.46 1.72
N LEU A 119 0.34 10.53 2.17
CA LEU A 119 -0.06 11.22 3.38
C LEU A 119 -0.52 10.18 4.40
N ILE A 120 0.16 10.14 5.54
CA ILE A 120 -0.18 9.26 6.66
C ILE A 120 -0.59 10.14 7.84
N THR A 121 -1.78 9.92 8.38
CA THR A 121 -2.27 10.62 9.58
C THR A 121 -2.32 9.66 10.76
N SER A 122 -2.36 10.25 11.95
CA SER A 122 -2.48 9.52 13.20
C SER A 122 -3.37 10.28 14.19
N PRO A 123 -4.41 9.65 14.78
CA PRO A 123 -5.18 10.24 15.87
C PRO A 123 -4.41 10.23 17.20
N PHE A 124 -3.35 9.44 17.32
CA PHE A 124 -2.54 9.30 18.54
C PHE A 124 -1.09 9.70 18.28
N ARG A 125 -0.28 9.85 19.34
CA ARG A 125 1.16 10.01 19.14
C ARG A 125 1.72 8.70 18.56
N PRO A 126 2.34 8.71 17.36
CA PRO A 126 2.93 7.50 16.80
C PRO A 126 4.08 7.04 17.68
N GLY A 127 4.09 5.76 18.02
CA GLY A 127 5.16 5.15 18.81
C GLY A 127 6.28 4.66 17.89
N GLN A 128 6.22 3.38 17.53
CA GLN A 128 7.29 2.66 16.84
C GLN A 128 7.36 2.94 15.34
N LEU A 129 6.26 3.38 14.73
CA LEU A 129 6.23 3.71 13.30
C LEU A 129 7.09 4.94 12.99
N ALA A 130 7.05 5.97 13.84
CA ALA A 130 7.79 7.21 13.62
C ALA A 130 9.32 6.99 13.64
N SER A 131 9.81 6.04 14.44
CA SER A 131 11.23 5.66 14.47
C SER A 131 11.69 4.84 13.25
N GLY A 132 10.77 4.17 12.56
CA GLY A 132 11.08 3.29 11.42
C GLY A 132 11.07 4.00 10.06
N ILE A 133 10.50 5.19 9.97
CA ILE A 133 10.48 5.98 8.72
C ILE A 133 11.81 6.74 8.62
N PRO A 134 12.62 6.55 7.55
CA PRO A 134 13.82 7.31 7.36
C PRO A 134 13.48 8.81 7.28
N ALA A 135 14.10 9.62 8.14
CA ALA A 135 14.03 11.06 8.00
C ALA A 135 14.72 11.44 6.69
N HIS A 136 13.97 12.02 5.76
CA HIS A 136 14.55 12.52 4.53
C HIS A 136 15.49 13.68 4.90
N GLN A 137 16.79 13.46 4.84
CA GLN A 137 17.75 14.55 4.89
C GLN A 137 17.58 15.36 3.61
N GLN A 138 17.22 16.64 3.77
CA GLN A 138 17.20 17.63 2.69
C GLN A 138 18.61 18.09 2.38
#